data_AF-X1ANX3-F1
#
_entry.id   AF-X1ANX3-F1
#
_cell.length_a   1.000
_cell.length_b   1.000
_cell.length_c   1.000
_cell.angle_alpha   90.00
_cell.angle_beta   90.00
_cell.angle_gamma   90.00
#
_symmetry.space_group_name_H-M   'P 1'
#
loop_
_entity.id
_entity.type
_entity.pdbx_description
1 polymer ?
#
loop_
_entity_poly.entity_id
_entity_poly.type
_entity_poly.pdbx_seq_one_letter_code
_entity_poly.pdbx_strand_id
1 'polypeptide(L)' 'MKEIKGKAKEQFSEGDNIIITVDKGEIINQTKDIRIPIEKIPDFLLKILESGGILNKIKKSK' A
#
# COMPACT_ATOMS: atom_id res chain seq x y z
N MET A 1 -20.29 -2.54 -19.14
CA MET A 1 -19.63 -1.24 -18.88
C MET A 1 -19.79 -0.96 -17.40
N LYS A 2 -18.71 -0.87 -16.61
CA LYS A 2 -18.81 -0.50 -15.19
C LYS A 2 -17.88 0.68 -14.94
N GLU A 3 -18.50 1.83 -14.71
CA GLU A 3 -17.86 3.12 -14.50
C GLU A 3 -16.89 3.06 -13.32
N ILE A 4 -15.63 3.41 -13.57
CA ILE A 4 -14.56 3.53 -12.56
C ILE A 4 -14.32 5.02 -12.29
N LYS A 5 -15.38 5.79 -12.05
CA LYS A 5 -15.27 7.23 -11.72
C LYS A 5 -16.22 7.55 -10.57
N GLY A 6 -15.71 7.50 -9.33
CA GLY A 6 -16.46 7.96 -8.15
C GLY A 6 -15.98 7.52 -6.75
N LYS A 7 -15.24 6.41 -6.59
CA LYS A 7 -15.10 5.78 -5.25
C LYS A 7 -14.03 6.34 -4.30
N ALA A 8 -13.00 7.01 -4.81
CA ALA A 8 -11.86 7.39 -3.96
C ALA A 8 -12.23 8.36 -2.82
N LYS A 9 -13.17 9.30 -3.08
CA LYS A 9 -13.61 10.29 -2.08
C LYS A 9 -14.52 9.69 -1.00
N GLU A 10 -15.26 8.64 -1.34
CA GLU A 10 -16.04 7.86 -0.38
C GLU A 10 -15.10 7.10 0.55
N GLN A 11 -13.99 6.57 -0.01
CA GLN A 11 -13.04 5.72 0.70
C GLN A 11 -12.03 6.48 1.55
N PHE A 12 -11.64 7.68 1.15
CA PHE A 12 -10.60 8.46 1.82
C PHE A 12 -10.95 9.93 1.92
N SER A 13 -10.60 10.54 3.05
CA SER A 13 -10.76 11.95 3.34
C SER A 13 -9.53 12.49 4.07
N GLU A 14 -9.29 13.79 3.93
CA GLU A 14 -8.20 14.44 4.64
C GLU A 14 -8.39 14.28 6.16
N GLY A 15 -7.32 13.91 6.86
CA GLY A 15 -7.36 13.64 8.30
C GLY A 15 -7.76 12.21 8.68
N ASP A 16 -8.07 11.32 7.73
CA ASP A 16 -8.38 9.92 8.04
C ASP A 16 -7.15 9.15 8.57
N ASN A 17 -7.41 8.24 9.52
CA ASN A 17 -6.39 7.33 10.04
C ASN A 17 -6.33 6.08 9.16
N ILE A 18 -5.24 5.94 8.41
CA ILE A 18 -5.04 4.86 7.44
C ILE A 18 -3.93 3.91 7.90
N ILE A 19 -4.23 2.61 7.90
CA ILE A 19 -3.24 1.54 8.05
C ILE A 19 -3.05 0.88 6.69
N ILE A 20 -1.80 0.79 6.23
CA ILE A 20 -1.45 0.10 4.99
C ILE A 20 -0.58 -1.10 5.35
N THR A 21 -1.03 -2.29 4.99
CA THR A 21 -0.31 -3.55 5.19
C THR A 21 0.14 -4.09 3.84
N VAL A 22 1.30 -3.63 3.40
CA VAL A 22 1.84 -3.87 2.03
C VAL A 22 2.18 -5.33 1.74
N ASP A 23 2.54 -6.10 2.76
CA ASP A 23 2.83 -7.53 2.71
C ASP A 23 1.56 -8.39 2.65
N LYS A 24 0.42 -7.88 3.14
CA LYS A 24 -0.89 -8.55 3.04
C LYS A 24 -1.74 -8.05 1.87
N GLY A 25 -1.36 -6.91 1.28
CA GLY A 25 -2.16 -6.27 0.24
C GLY A 25 -3.48 -5.72 0.78
N GLU A 26 -3.46 -5.02 1.92
CA GLU A 26 -4.66 -4.45 2.54
C GLU A 26 -4.44 -2.98 2.94
N ILE A 27 -5.42 -2.13 2.66
CA ILE A 27 -5.54 -0.79 3.21
C ILE A 27 -6.78 -0.76 4.12
N ILE A 28 -6.62 -0.26 5.34
CA ILE A 28 -7.69 -0.10 6.31
C ILE A 28 -7.82 1.39 6.63
N ASN A 29 -8.98 1.98 6.37
CA ASN A 29 -9.33 3.29 6.88
C ASN A 29 -10.07 3.12 8.20
N GLN A 30 -9.39 3.41 9.31
CA GLN A 30 -9.94 3.23 10.66
C GLN A 30 -11.02 4.27 10.97
N THR A 31 -10.96 5.46 10.37
CA THR A 31 -11.96 6.53 10.58
C THR A 31 -13.31 6.15 9.98
N LYS A 32 -13.30 5.44 8.85
CA LYS A 32 -14.51 5.04 8.11
C LYS A 32 -14.91 3.57 8.29
N ASP A 33 -14.12 2.81 9.05
CA ASP A 33 -14.26 1.36 9.23
C ASP A 33 -14.40 0.59 7.91
N ILE A 34 -13.54 0.92 6.93
CA ILE A 34 -13.51 0.22 5.63
C ILE A 34 -12.18 -0.46 5.38
N ARG A 35 -12.26 -1.62 4.70
CA ARG A 35 -11.11 -2.41 4.26
C ARG A 35 -11.09 -2.48 2.74
N ILE A 36 -9.93 -2.24 2.16
CA ILE A 36 -9.73 -2.12 0.73
C ILE A 36 -8.59 -3.07 0.34
N PRO A 37 -8.87 -4.16 -0.40
CA PRO A 37 -7.83 -5.05 -0.88
C PRO A 37 -7.03 -4.35 -1.99
N ILE A 38 -5.72 -4.53 -1.96
CA ILE A 38 -4.79 -4.09 -2.99
C ILE A 38 -3.91 -5.28 -3.41
N GLU A 39 -3.24 -5.14 -4.54
CA GLU A 39 -2.24 -6.13 -4.94
C GLU A 39 -1.09 -6.13 -3.93
N LYS A 40 -0.74 -7.32 -3.43
CA LYS A 40 0.40 -7.51 -2.54
C LYS A 40 1.68 -7.10 -3.26
N ILE A 41 2.55 -6.36 -2.57
CA ILE A 41 3.88 -6.06 -3.10
C ILE A 41 4.71 -7.36 -3.17
N PRO A 42 5.30 -7.69 -4.33
CA PRO A 42 6.16 -8.87 -4.45
C PRO A 42 7.31 -8.87 -3.43
N ASP A 43 7.67 -10.05 -2.91
CA ASP A 43 8.66 -10.17 -1.83
C ASP A 43 10.04 -9.59 -2.20
N PHE A 44 10.45 -9.68 -3.47
CA PHE A 44 11.73 -9.09 -3.91
C PHE A 44 11.72 -7.55 -3.82
N LEU A 45 10.57 -6.93 -4.08
CA LEU A 45 10.39 -5.49 -4.02
C LEU A 45 10.29 -5.02 -2.57
N LEU A 46 9.63 -5.78 -1.69
CA LEU A 46 9.66 -5.53 -0.24
C LEU A 46 11.09 -5.49 0.28
N LYS A 47 11.94 -6.47 -0.08
CA LYS A 47 13.36 -6.50 0.30
C LYS A 47 14.16 -5.29 -0.18
N ILE A 48 13.78 -4.72 -1.34
CA ILE A 48 14.40 -3.49 -1.86
C ILE A 48 13.98 -2.29 -1.01
N LEU A 49 12.69 -2.17 -0.67
CA LEU A 49 12.15 -1.09 0.17
C LEU A 49 12.75 -1.14 1.59
N GLU A 50 12.80 -2.32 2.20
CA GLU A 50 13.44 -2.56 3.51
C GLU A 50 14.93 -2.21 3.51
N SER A 51 15.59 -2.32 2.35
CA SER A 51 16.98 -1.91 2.21
C SER A 51 17.15 -0.39 2.15
N GLY A 52 16.07 0.39 2.07
CA GLY A 52 16.09 1.83 1.83
C GLY A 52 16.32 2.17 0.35
N GLY A 53 15.95 1.26 -0.56
CA GLY A 53 16.04 1.45 -2.00
C GLY A 53 17.02 0.51 -2.71
N ILE A 54 16.98 0.56 -4.05
CA ILE A 54 17.69 -0.37 -4.94
C ILE A 54 19.20 -0.28 -4.76
N LEU A 55 19.77 0.93 -4.71
CA LEU A 55 21.21 1.12 -4.54
C LEU A 55 21.71 0.50 -3.24
N ASN A 56 20.95 0.65 -2.16
CA ASN A 56 21.30 0.06 -0.87
C ASN A 56 21.20 -1.47 -0.89
N LYS A 57 20.18 -2.02 -1.58
CA LYS A 57 20.06 -3.47 -1.76
C LYS A 57 21.27 -4.05 -2.48
N ILE A 58 21.74 -3.39 -3.54
CA ILE A 58 22.91 -3.81 -4.31
C ILE A 58 24.19 -3.71 -3.47
N LYS A 59 24.38 -2.59 -2.74
CA LYS A 59 25.56 -2.41 -1.86
C LYS A 59 25.66 -3.49 -0.78
N LYS A 60 24.54 -3.90 -0.18
CA LYS A 60 24.48 -4.96 0.85
C LYS A 60 24.61 -6.38 0.30
N SER A 61 24.49 -6.56 -1.02
CA SER A 61 24.59 -7.87 -1.67
C SER A 61 26.00 -8.17 -2.22
N LYS A 62 26.93 -7.23 -2.04
CA LYS A 62 28.38 -7.44 -2.19
C LYS A 62 28.97 -7.83 -0.85
#